data_AF-X0S307-F1
#
_entry.id   AF-X0S307-F1
#
_cell.length_a   1.000
_cell.length_b   1.000
_cell.length_c   1.000
_cell.angle_alpha   90.00
_cell.angle_beta   90.00
_cell.angle_gamma   90.00
#
_symmetry.space_group_name_H-M   'P 1'
#
loop_
_entity.id
_entity.type
_entity.pdbx_description
1 polymer ?
#
loop_
_entity_poly.entity_id
_entity_poly.type
_entity_poly.pdbx_seq_one_letter_code
_entity_poly.pdbx_strand_id
1 'polypeptide(L)'
;RFGTYLTCLDAKTGRVLWRKTKDNAPELFQTLGEYLPRQSWRTNWRTTVYLKCSDRALYFAGPQIGKLLAVSTEDGRIIWQHPYDNFQLIIHSDALYAISGPWGNNLSKKFDPLTGEVLAELPTGRRACTRPTGTSDSIFFRAMGGSIRFDLASARPRWLSPMRPSCHDGVTVANGLLYWLPFVCDCQLTLNGLTCVGPAGNFDFTPNIARQNRLEKGPGGTAPVETLTASGADWPTFRANN
;
A
#
# COMPACT_ATOMS: atom_id res chain seq x y z
N ARG A 1 -0.28 11.89 24.38
CA ARG A 1 -0.66 13.27 23.97
C ARG A 1 0.15 13.62 22.72
N PHE A 2 -0.52 13.99 21.62
CA PHE A 2 0.17 14.38 20.38
C PHE A 2 0.93 15.70 20.60
N GLY A 3 2.09 15.87 19.96
CA GLY A 3 2.85 17.12 20.00
C GLY A 3 3.36 17.55 21.38
N THR A 4 3.57 16.61 22.32
CA THR A 4 4.11 16.94 23.66
C THR A 4 5.64 16.93 23.68
N TYR A 5 6.25 15.90 23.09
CA TYR A 5 7.69 15.80 22.93
C TYR A 5 8.02 14.92 21.73
N LEU A 6 9.25 15.06 21.22
CA LEU A 6 9.91 14.11 20.34
C LEU A 6 11.24 13.72 20.99
N THR A 7 11.55 12.44 21.10
CA THR A 7 12.73 11.97 21.83
C THR A 7 13.40 10.86 21.06
N CYS A 8 14.72 10.94 20.95
CA CYS A 8 15.56 9.87 20.46
C CYS A 8 16.24 9.19 21.64
N LEU A 9 16.17 7.87 21.66
CA LEU A 9 16.75 7.02 22.67
C LEU A 9 17.80 6.11 22.02
N ASP A 10 18.88 5.87 22.73
CA ASP A 10 19.78 4.79 22.41
C ASP A 10 19.04 3.45 22.54
N ALA A 11 18.98 2.67 21.46
CA ALA A 11 18.15 1.47 21.40
C ALA A 11 18.61 0.35 22.36
N LYS A 12 19.88 0.34 22.78
CA LYS A 12 20.43 -0.69 23.68
C LYS A 12 20.25 -0.33 25.15
N THR A 13 20.48 0.95 25.48
CA THR A 13 20.57 1.44 26.86
C THR A 13 19.33 2.20 27.30
N GLY A 14 18.49 2.65 26.37
CA GLY A 14 17.35 3.53 26.64
C GLY A 14 17.74 4.96 27.02
N ARG A 15 19.04 5.32 26.96
CA ARG A 15 19.52 6.67 27.28
C ARG A 15 18.98 7.68 26.26
N VAL A 16 18.51 8.83 26.75
CA VAL A 16 18.10 9.94 25.89
C VAL A 16 19.33 10.50 25.15
N LEU A 17 19.31 10.44 23.83
CA LEU A 17 20.31 11.09 22.97
C LEU A 17 19.97 12.56 22.76
N TRP A 18 18.68 12.83 22.49
CA TRP A 18 18.15 14.19 22.45
C TRP A 18 16.64 14.19 22.73
N ARG A 19 16.13 15.34 23.20
CA ARG A 19 14.72 15.55 23.50
C ARG A 19 14.27 16.94 23.07
N LYS A 20 13.20 16.98 22.28
CA LYS A 20 12.51 18.19 21.85
C LYS A 20 11.18 18.33 22.57
N THR A 21 10.89 19.53 23.06
CA THR A 21 9.61 19.95 23.66
C THR A 21 9.19 21.29 23.05
N LYS A 22 7.97 21.73 23.35
CA LYS A 22 7.49 23.05 22.90
C LYS A 22 8.38 24.20 23.39
N ASP A 23 9.00 24.04 24.55
CA ASP A 23 9.83 25.08 25.17
C ASP A 23 11.19 25.22 24.47
N ASN A 24 11.81 24.10 24.07
CA ASN A 24 13.17 24.11 23.49
C ASN A 24 13.22 23.98 21.95
N ALA A 25 12.09 23.69 21.31
CA ALA A 25 11.97 23.63 19.85
C ALA A 25 10.56 24.03 19.38
N PRO A 26 10.11 25.25 19.70
CA PRO A 26 8.75 25.71 19.38
C PRO A 26 8.43 25.59 17.89
N GLU A 27 9.40 25.89 17.01
CA GLU A 27 9.23 25.79 15.55
C GLU A 27 8.89 24.36 15.10
N LEU A 28 9.49 23.33 15.71
CA LEU A 28 9.18 21.93 15.38
C LEU A 28 7.72 21.60 15.71
N PHE A 29 7.24 22.03 16.87
CA PHE A 29 5.87 21.73 17.32
C PHE A 29 4.82 22.58 16.60
N GLN A 30 5.14 23.84 16.29
CA GLN A 30 4.33 24.66 15.39
C GLN A 30 4.23 24.01 14.00
N THR A 31 5.35 23.49 13.49
CA THR A 31 5.39 22.82 12.18
C THR A 31 4.64 21.50 12.17
N LEU A 32 4.77 20.66 13.20
CA LEU A 32 3.99 19.43 13.37
C LEU A 32 2.48 19.71 13.41
N GLY A 33 2.10 20.87 13.97
CA GLY A 33 0.73 21.33 14.06
C GLY A 33 -0.09 20.57 15.10
N GLU A 34 -1.40 20.53 14.87
CA GLU A 34 -2.36 19.87 15.75
C GLU A 34 -2.70 18.46 15.26
N TYR A 35 -3.22 17.65 16.19
CA TYR A 35 -3.67 16.30 15.87
C TYR A 35 -4.89 16.35 14.95
N LEU A 36 -4.78 15.76 13.76
CA LEU A 36 -5.90 15.61 12.86
C LEU A 36 -6.67 14.29 13.14
N PRO A 37 -7.97 14.33 13.50
CA PRO A 37 -8.76 13.14 13.81
C PRO A 37 -9.29 12.44 12.54
N ARG A 38 -8.44 12.25 11.53
CA ARG A 38 -8.83 11.63 10.25
C ARG A 38 -9.14 10.15 10.42
N GLN A 39 -10.33 9.76 9.95
CA GLN A 39 -10.81 8.38 10.00
C GLN A 39 -11.71 8.10 8.78
N SER A 40 -11.10 8.02 7.60
CA SER A 40 -11.83 7.72 6.36
C SER A 40 -10.93 7.10 5.29
N TRP A 41 -11.52 6.43 4.31
CA TRP A 41 -10.79 5.92 3.15
C TRP A 41 -10.16 7.01 2.28
N ARG A 42 -10.71 8.24 2.30
CA ARG A 42 -10.21 9.39 1.52
C ARG A 42 -8.94 9.99 2.13
N THR A 43 -8.92 10.08 3.46
CA THR A 43 -7.92 10.83 4.24
C THR A 43 -7.04 9.91 5.11
N ASN A 44 -7.16 8.60 4.92
CA ASN A 44 -6.58 7.50 5.70
C ASN A 44 -7.23 7.29 7.09
N TRP A 45 -6.99 6.08 7.61
CA TRP A 45 -7.38 5.67 8.95
C TRP A 45 -6.27 5.94 9.96
N ARG A 46 -6.60 6.27 11.20
CA ARG A 46 -5.64 6.53 12.28
C ARG A 46 -4.59 5.41 12.51
N THR A 47 -4.89 4.19 12.10
CA THR A 47 -3.99 3.02 12.19
C THR A 47 -2.94 2.97 11.07
N THR A 48 -2.95 3.93 10.16
CA THR A 48 -1.91 4.08 9.13
C THR A 48 -0.60 4.52 9.80
N VAL A 49 0.52 3.98 9.33
CA VAL A 49 1.85 4.39 9.78
C VAL A 49 2.04 5.87 9.45
N TYR A 50 2.19 6.71 10.47
CA TYR A 50 2.36 8.16 10.29
C TYR A 50 3.83 8.59 10.35
N LEU A 51 4.73 7.73 10.84
CA LEU A 51 6.16 7.99 10.95
C LEU A 51 6.95 6.84 10.33
N LYS A 52 7.87 7.16 9.43
CA LYS A 52 8.92 6.25 8.94
C LYS A 52 10.29 6.87 9.18
N CYS A 53 11.35 6.09 9.14
CA CYS A 53 12.71 6.60 9.32
C CYS A 53 13.72 5.91 8.41
N SER A 54 14.76 6.67 8.07
CA SER A 54 16.06 6.17 7.63
C SER A 54 17.09 6.46 8.73
N ASP A 55 18.36 6.16 8.48
CA ASP A 55 19.44 6.50 9.41
C ASP A 55 19.59 8.00 9.64
N ARG A 56 19.14 8.83 8.68
CA ARG A 56 19.39 10.29 8.66
C ARG A 56 18.15 11.14 8.88
N ALA A 57 16.95 10.60 8.65
CA ALA A 57 15.72 11.37 8.74
C ALA A 57 14.51 10.57 9.23
N LEU A 58 13.66 11.26 9.97
CA LEU A 58 12.31 10.89 10.38
C LEU A 58 11.32 11.56 9.42
N TYR A 59 10.45 10.77 8.80
CA TYR A 59 9.42 11.25 7.87
C TYR A 59 8.03 11.09 8.46
N PHE A 60 7.40 12.21 8.80
CA PHE A 60 6.03 12.26 9.26
C PHE A 60 5.10 12.50 8.07
N ALA A 61 4.27 11.51 7.75
CA ALA A 61 3.23 11.61 6.72
C ALA A 61 2.14 10.57 6.99
N GLY A 62 1.15 10.96 7.78
CA GLY A 62 0.01 10.12 8.10
C GLY A 62 -1.22 10.95 8.46
N PRO A 63 -2.36 10.28 8.70
CA PRO A 63 -3.65 10.94 8.93
C PRO A 63 -3.68 11.90 10.12
N GLN A 64 -2.71 11.82 11.02
CA GLN A 64 -2.60 12.69 12.18
C GLN A 64 -1.88 14.02 11.90
N ILE A 65 -1.15 14.12 10.78
CA ILE A 65 -0.26 15.24 10.46
C ILE A 65 -0.77 15.92 9.18
N GLY A 66 -0.86 17.25 9.20
CA GLY A 66 -1.36 18.06 8.06
C GLY A 66 -0.32 18.37 6.98
N LYS A 67 0.69 17.50 6.79
CA LYS A 67 1.79 17.67 5.82
C LYS A 67 2.66 16.42 5.72
N LEU A 68 3.62 16.46 4.81
CA LEU A 68 4.83 15.64 4.88
C LEU A 68 5.96 16.47 5.51
N LEU A 69 6.55 15.97 6.59
CA LEU A 69 7.62 16.65 7.33
C LEU A 69 8.81 15.72 7.53
N ALA A 70 10.01 16.20 7.20
CA ALA A 70 11.26 15.51 7.47
C ALA A 70 12.03 16.18 8.62
N VAL A 71 12.50 15.37 9.55
CA VAL A 71 13.25 15.79 10.75
C VAL A 71 14.54 14.97 10.86
N SER A 72 15.64 15.59 11.25
CA SER A 72 16.93 14.92 11.43
C SER A 72 16.90 13.91 12.57
N THR A 73 17.46 12.73 12.34
CA THR A 73 17.67 11.71 13.40
C THR A 73 18.80 12.09 14.35
N GLU A 74 19.74 12.93 13.91
CA GLU A 74 20.92 13.36 14.67
C GLU A 74 20.55 14.25 15.87
N ASP A 75 19.65 15.21 15.65
CA ASP A 75 19.40 16.29 16.60
C ASP A 75 17.93 16.73 16.67
N GLY A 76 17.03 16.12 15.88
CA GLY A 76 15.60 16.45 15.87
C GLY A 76 15.26 17.80 15.22
N ARG A 77 16.14 18.41 14.41
CA ARG A 77 15.82 19.64 13.67
C ARG A 77 14.98 19.35 12.42
N ILE A 78 14.16 20.32 11.99
CA ILE A 78 13.46 20.25 10.71
C ILE A 78 14.50 20.25 9.57
N ILE A 79 14.32 19.37 8.58
CA ILE A 79 15.13 19.37 7.37
C ILE A 79 14.36 20.03 6.23
N TRP A 80 13.15 19.55 5.95
CA TRP A 80 12.27 20.07 4.90
C TRP A 80 10.81 19.67 5.18
N GLN A 81 9.87 20.32 4.48
CA GLN A 81 8.45 19.96 4.54
C GLN A 81 7.78 20.15 3.18
N HIS A 82 6.67 19.45 2.98
CA HIS A 82 5.80 19.60 1.82
C HIS A 82 4.34 19.75 2.27
N PRO A 83 3.57 20.72 1.73
CA PRO A 83 2.25 21.09 2.27
C PRO A 83 1.17 20.01 2.08
N TYR A 84 1.33 19.14 1.08
CA TYR A 84 0.38 18.04 0.87
C TYR A 84 0.46 16.99 1.97
N ASP A 85 -0.70 16.52 2.43
CA ASP A 85 -0.85 15.83 3.72
C ASP A 85 -1.47 14.42 3.63
N ASN A 86 -1.59 13.90 2.40
CA ASN A 86 -2.22 12.61 2.14
C ASN A 86 -1.30 11.67 1.38
N PHE A 87 0.00 11.78 1.62
CA PHE A 87 0.98 10.80 1.15
C PHE A 87 0.99 9.56 2.06
N GLN A 88 1.31 8.42 1.46
CA GLN A 88 1.84 7.27 2.17
C GLN A 88 3.21 6.92 1.58
N LEU A 89 4.21 6.75 2.45
CA LEU A 89 5.61 6.76 2.06
C LEU A 89 6.20 5.35 1.86
N ILE A 90 7.07 5.20 0.87
CA ILE A 90 8.02 4.10 0.71
C ILE A 90 9.42 4.70 0.71
N ILE A 91 10.26 4.26 1.65
CA ILE A 91 11.68 4.59 1.64
C ILE A 91 12.35 3.55 0.75
N HIS A 92 12.99 4.01 -0.33
CA HIS A 92 13.73 3.17 -1.24
C HIS A 92 15.20 3.61 -1.26
N SER A 93 16.10 2.78 -1.79
CA SER A 93 17.54 3.05 -1.75
C SER A 93 17.96 4.31 -2.52
N ASP A 94 17.17 4.71 -3.52
CA ASP A 94 17.46 5.87 -4.39
C ASP A 94 16.64 7.12 -4.05
N ALA A 95 15.50 6.99 -3.36
CA ALA A 95 14.59 8.10 -3.09
C ALA A 95 13.50 7.79 -2.06
N LEU A 96 12.80 8.84 -1.64
CA LEU A 96 11.57 8.75 -0.88
C LEU A 96 10.37 8.82 -1.84
N TYR A 97 9.67 7.70 -1.99
CA TYR A 97 8.46 7.64 -2.80
C TYR A 97 7.24 7.98 -1.94
N ALA A 98 6.44 8.94 -2.41
CA ALA A 98 5.27 9.45 -1.72
C ALA A 98 4.02 9.21 -2.56
N ILE A 99 3.25 8.18 -2.21
CA ILE A 99 2.05 7.76 -2.95
C ILE A 99 0.85 8.59 -2.49
N SER A 100 0.34 9.43 -3.37
CA SER A 100 -0.74 10.40 -3.11
C SER A 100 -2.12 9.75 -3.04
N GLY A 101 -3.04 10.36 -2.30
CA GLY A 101 -4.45 9.93 -2.30
C GLY A 101 -5.47 11.08 -2.18
N PRO A 102 -6.74 10.86 -2.55
CA PRO A 102 -7.19 9.78 -3.40
C PRO A 102 -6.73 9.99 -4.86
N TRP A 103 -6.62 8.90 -5.60
CA TRP A 103 -6.24 8.87 -7.01
C TRP A 103 -7.10 9.82 -7.85
N GLY A 104 -6.47 10.54 -8.77
CA GLY A 104 -7.11 11.55 -9.62
C GLY A 104 -7.04 12.97 -9.05
N ASN A 105 -6.78 13.13 -7.75
CA ASN A 105 -6.73 14.47 -7.13
C ASN A 105 -5.32 15.06 -7.10
N ASN A 106 -4.30 14.23 -6.92
CA ASN A 106 -2.91 14.65 -6.79
C ASN A 106 -1.98 13.59 -7.38
N LEU A 107 -0.87 14.02 -7.97
CA LEU A 107 0.19 13.12 -8.43
C LEU A 107 1.04 12.63 -7.27
N SER A 108 1.41 11.35 -7.31
CA SER A 108 2.44 10.80 -6.44
C SER A 108 3.79 11.42 -6.79
N LYS A 109 4.73 11.41 -5.85
CA LYS A 109 6.02 12.09 -6.02
C LYS A 109 7.17 11.19 -5.62
N LYS A 110 8.32 11.41 -6.26
CA LYS A 110 9.63 10.91 -5.85
C LYS A 110 10.41 12.10 -5.31
N PHE A 111 10.85 12.03 -4.06
CA PHE A 111 11.61 13.07 -3.41
C PHE A 111 13.06 12.65 -3.17
N ASP A 112 13.98 13.59 -3.26
CA ASP A 112 15.27 13.43 -2.57
C ASP A 112 14.99 13.31 -1.06
N PRO A 113 15.46 12.25 -0.40
CA PRO A 113 15.08 11.99 0.99
C PRO A 113 15.58 13.06 1.98
N LEU A 114 16.61 13.82 1.64
CA LEU A 114 17.31 14.74 2.55
C LEU A 114 17.13 16.21 2.19
N THR A 115 16.83 16.54 0.94
CA THR A 115 16.56 17.93 0.54
C THR A 115 15.07 18.21 0.39
N GLY A 116 14.25 17.17 0.14
CA GLY A 116 12.83 17.34 -0.19
C GLY A 116 12.60 17.84 -1.61
N GLU A 117 13.64 17.88 -2.44
CA GLU A 117 13.52 18.18 -3.87
C GLU A 117 12.63 17.15 -4.56
N VAL A 118 11.72 17.61 -5.41
CA VAL A 118 10.86 16.74 -6.22
C VAL A 118 11.67 16.25 -7.42
N LEU A 119 12.17 15.02 -7.34
CA LEU A 119 12.94 14.38 -8.41
C LEU A 119 12.06 13.94 -9.58
N ALA A 120 10.81 13.56 -9.29
CA ALA A 120 9.82 13.22 -10.32
C ALA A 120 8.39 13.32 -9.79
N GLU A 121 7.46 13.66 -10.68
CA GLU A 121 6.04 13.40 -10.50
C GLU A 121 5.65 12.08 -11.16
N LEU A 122 4.91 11.25 -10.43
CA LEU A 122 4.48 9.94 -10.89
C LEU A 122 3.01 10.05 -11.29
N PRO A 123 2.63 9.66 -12.53
CA PRO A 123 1.27 9.83 -13.08
C PRO A 123 0.27 8.83 -12.48
N THR A 124 0.24 8.70 -11.16
CA THR A 124 -0.55 7.73 -10.42
C THR A 124 -0.78 8.19 -8.98
N GLY A 125 -1.71 7.52 -8.31
CA GLY A 125 -2.03 7.70 -6.91
C GLY A 125 -2.89 6.55 -6.41
N ARG A 126 -3.04 6.42 -5.09
CA ARG A 126 -3.88 5.40 -4.46
C ARG A 126 -5.32 5.88 -4.35
N ARG A 127 -6.29 5.05 -4.70
CA ARG A 127 -7.73 5.41 -4.68
C ARG A 127 -8.32 5.44 -3.26
N ALA A 128 -7.74 4.73 -2.30
CA ALA A 128 -8.32 4.59 -0.95
C ALA A 128 -7.26 4.34 0.13
N CYS A 129 -7.67 3.74 1.25
CA CYS A 129 -6.88 3.51 2.45
C CYS A 129 -5.87 2.37 2.37
N THR A 130 -5.59 1.81 1.19
CA THR A 130 -4.53 0.81 1.01
C THR A 130 -3.17 1.38 1.36
N ARG A 131 -2.47 0.67 2.24
CA ARG A 131 -1.06 0.86 2.53
C ARG A 131 -0.20 0.47 1.33
N PRO A 132 0.60 1.39 0.75
CA PRO A 132 1.60 1.02 -0.22
C PRO A 132 2.66 0.12 0.42
N THR A 133 3.04 -0.92 -0.31
CA THR A 133 4.20 -1.77 -0.01
C THR A 133 5.14 -1.76 -1.21
N GLY A 134 6.36 -2.27 -1.09
CA GLY A 134 7.31 -2.23 -2.19
C GLY A 134 8.33 -3.37 -2.15
N THR A 135 8.88 -3.63 -3.33
CA THR A 135 10.09 -4.42 -3.60
C THR A 135 11.20 -3.48 -4.04
N SER A 136 12.37 -4.02 -4.37
CA SER A 136 13.48 -3.29 -4.99
C SER A 136 13.15 -2.72 -6.38
N ASP A 137 12.11 -3.22 -7.05
CA ASP A 137 11.78 -2.88 -8.43
C ASP A 137 10.35 -2.35 -8.60
N SER A 138 9.53 -2.34 -7.54
CA SER A 138 8.11 -2.03 -7.67
C SER A 138 7.47 -1.53 -6.39
N ILE A 139 6.40 -0.74 -6.55
CA ILE A 139 5.55 -0.30 -5.45
C ILE A 139 4.12 -0.78 -5.71
N PHE A 140 3.50 -1.38 -4.70
CA PHE A 140 2.16 -1.95 -4.78
C PHE A 140 1.17 -1.11 -3.98
N PHE A 141 0.04 -0.76 -4.58
CA PHE A 141 -1.05 -0.07 -3.90
C PHE A 141 -2.37 -0.29 -4.63
N ARG A 142 -3.48 0.21 -4.08
CA ARG A 142 -4.78 0.13 -4.74
C ARG A 142 -5.05 1.34 -5.62
N ALA A 143 -5.31 1.10 -6.90
CA ALA A 143 -5.97 2.05 -7.79
C ALA A 143 -6.72 1.29 -8.89
N MET A 144 -7.46 2.00 -9.74
CA MET A 144 -8.09 1.42 -10.94
C MET A 144 -8.97 0.17 -10.71
N GLY A 145 -9.51 -0.02 -9.50
CA GLY A 145 -10.38 -1.17 -9.18
C GLY A 145 -9.66 -2.43 -8.71
N GLY A 146 -8.33 -2.44 -8.60
CA GLY A 146 -7.56 -3.60 -8.12
C GLY A 146 -6.20 -3.20 -7.53
N SER A 147 -5.23 -4.11 -7.63
CA SER A 147 -3.84 -3.80 -7.27
C SER A 147 -3.11 -3.16 -8.43
N ILE A 148 -2.33 -2.13 -8.16
CA ILE A 148 -1.37 -1.54 -9.09
C ILE A 148 0.02 -1.93 -8.62
N ARG A 149 0.82 -2.44 -9.56
CA ARG A 149 2.27 -2.52 -9.49
C ARG A 149 2.84 -1.33 -10.24
N PHE A 150 3.34 -0.33 -9.54
CA PHE A 150 4.12 0.73 -10.15
C PHE A 150 5.55 0.22 -10.36
N ASP A 151 5.90 -0.03 -11.62
CA ASP A 151 7.24 -0.50 -12.01
C ASP A 151 8.23 0.66 -11.94
N LEU A 152 9.30 0.51 -11.15
CA LEU A 152 10.26 1.58 -10.91
C LEU A 152 11.16 1.84 -12.12
N ALA A 153 11.44 0.80 -12.92
CA ALA A 153 12.31 0.92 -14.09
C ALA A 153 11.64 1.72 -15.22
N SER A 154 10.38 1.42 -15.54
CA SER A 154 9.63 2.14 -16.58
C SER A 154 8.82 3.33 -16.07
N ALA A 155 8.72 3.53 -14.75
CA ALA A 155 7.86 4.52 -14.10
C ALA A 155 6.38 4.43 -14.52
N ARG A 156 5.89 3.20 -14.79
CA ARG A 156 4.51 2.97 -15.25
C ARG A 156 3.70 2.12 -14.27
N PRO A 157 2.43 2.49 -14.02
CA PRO A 157 1.50 1.63 -13.32
C PRO A 157 1.11 0.43 -14.21
N ARG A 158 1.21 -0.77 -13.65
CA ARG A 158 0.76 -2.05 -14.23
C ARG A 158 -0.37 -2.60 -13.36
N TRP A 159 -1.42 -3.11 -14.00
CA TRP A 159 -2.58 -3.61 -13.27
C TRP A 159 -2.38 -5.09 -12.90
N LEU A 160 -2.59 -5.40 -11.62
CA LEU A 160 -2.64 -6.75 -11.06
C LEU A 160 -4.07 -6.97 -10.52
N SER A 161 -4.93 -7.54 -11.37
CA SER A 161 -6.36 -7.75 -11.13
C SER A 161 -6.65 -9.25 -11.14
N PRO A 162 -7.68 -9.75 -10.42
CA PRO A 162 -8.74 -9.04 -9.71
C PRO A 162 -8.50 -8.85 -8.19
N MET A 163 -7.31 -9.14 -7.68
CA MET A 163 -7.03 -9.05 -6.26
C MET A 163 -6.90 -7.61 -5.78
N ARG A 164 -7.63 -7.29 -4.72
CA ARG A 164 -7.56 -6.02 -4.00
C ARG A 164 -6.61 -6.18 -2.82
N PRO A 165 -5.62 -5.28 -2.64
CA PRO A 165 -4.73 -5.32 -1.49
C PRO A 165 -5.47 -4.92 -0.21
N SER A 166 -5.14 -5.58 0.91
CA SER A 166 -5.64 -5.23 2.25
C SER A 166 -5.41 -3.74 2.54
N CYS A 167 -6.34 -3.08 3.22
CA CYS A 167 -6.18 -1.67 3.58
C CYS A 167 -4.94 -1.47 4.47
N HIS A 168 -4.76 -2.36 5.45
CA HIS A 168 -3.75 -2.21 6.48
C HIS A 168 -2.42 -2.86 6.09
N ASP A 169 -2.45 -3.95 5.33
CA ASP A 169 -1.25 -4.74 5.04
C ASP A 169 -0.71 -4.50 3.63
N GLY A 170 -1.55 -3.98 2.72
CA GLY A 170 -1.18 -3.81 1.32
C GLY A 170 -1.07 -5.15 0.59
N VAL A 171 -0.09 -5.25 -0.32
CA VAL A 171 0.36 -6.52 -0.89
C VAL A 171 1.55 -6.99 -0.07
N THR A 172 1.46 -8.18 0.52
CA THR A 172 2.60 -8.75 1.24
C THR A 172 3.56 -9.38 0.24
N VAL A 173 4.84 -9.07 0.36
CA VAL A 173 5.90 -9.59 -0.51
C VAL A 173 6.78 -10.50 0.33
N ALA A 174 6.91 -11.77 -0.09
CA ALA A 174 7.78 -12.73 0.59
C ALA A 174 8.22 -13.84 -0.37
N ASN A 175 9.47 -14.28 -0.25
CA ASN A 175 10.00 -15.44 -1.00
C ASN A 175 9.81 -15.35 -2.53
N GLY A 176 9.89 -14.14 -3.11
CA GLY A 176 9.67 -13.93 -4.54
C GLY A 176 8.19 -14.02 -4.98
N LEU A 177 7.26 -14.05 -4.03
CA LEU A 177 5.82 -14.17 -4.26
C LEU A 177 5.08 -12.94 -3.73
N LEU A 178 3.90 -12.68 -4.31
CA LEU A 178 2.99 -11.63 -3.87
C LEU A 178 1.74 -12.27 -3.25
N TYR A 179 1.37 -11.79 -2.06
CA TYR A 179 0.25 -12.32 -1.28
C TYR A 179 -0.80 -11.24 -1.02
N TRP A 180 -2.06 -11.66 -1.14
CA TRP A 180 -3.24 -10.90 -0.73
C TRP A 180 -3.93 -11.67 0.38
N LEU A 181 -3.93 -11.07 1.58
CA LEU A 181 -4.56 -11.65 2.75
C LEU A 181 -6.06 -11.28 2.79
N PRO A 182 -6.93 -12.14 3.36
CA PRO A 182 -8.33 -11.82 3.58
C PRO A 182 -8.51 -10.53 4.40
N PHE A 183 -9.55 -9.75 4.11
CA PHE A 183 -9.88 -8.53 4.84
C PHE A 183 -11.39 -8.34 4.90
N VAL A 184 -11.89 -7.65 5.94
CA VAL A 184 -13.33 -7.55 6.26
C VAL A 184 -14.02 -6.30 5.67
N CYS A 185 -13.57 -5.82 4.49
CA CYS A 185 -14.08 -4.57 3.88
C CYS A 185 -14.90 -4.88 2.62
N ASP A 186 -15.97 -4.13 2.41
CA ASP A 186 -16.89 -4.23 1.26
C ASP A 186 -16.51 -3.30 0.09
N CYS A 187 -15.35 -2.64 0.16
CA CYS A 187 -14.95 -1.64 -0.84
C CYS A 187 -14.55 -2.29 -2.18
N GLN A 188 -15.53 -2.40 -3.09
CA GLN A 188 -15.52 -3.05 -4.42
C GLN A 188 -15.42 -4.58 -4.38
N LEU A 189 -16.00 -5.24 -5.40
CA LEU A 189 -15.90 -6.68 -5.61
C LEU A 189 -14.44 -7.10 -5.82
N THR A 190 -13.98 -8.07 -5.05
CA THR A 190 -12.69 -8.74 -5.24
C THR A 190 -12.85 -10.22 -4.95
N LEU A 191 -11.88 -11.03 -5.38
CA LEU A 191 -11.75 -12.39 -4.89
C LEU A 191 -11.38 -12.33 -3.41
N ASN A 192 -12.29 -12.75 -2.54
CA ASN A 192 -12.03 -12.87 -1.11
C ASN A 192 -11.41 -14.24 -0.84
N GLY A 193 -10.24 -14.23 -0.20
CA GLY A 193 -9.48 -15.43 0.13
C GLY A 193 -8.01 -15.13 0.30
N LEU A 194 -7.22 -16.16 0.58
CA LEU A 194 -5.76 -16.07 0.50
C LEU A 194 -5.34 -16.28 -0.96
N THR A 195 -4.83 -15.24 -1.61
CA THR A 195 -4.29 -15.35 -2.97
C THR A 195 -2.78 -15.18 -2.95
N CYS A 196 -2.07 -16.03 -3.68
CA CYS A 196 -0.64 -15.95 -3.89
C CYS A 196 -0.36 -16.03 -5.39
N VAL A 197 0.49 -15.13 -5.91
CA VAL A 197 0.99 -15.23 -7.29
C VAL A 197 2.50 -15.18 -7.30
N GLY A 198 3.09 -15.92 -8.23
CA GLY A 198 4.52 -15.91 -8.51
C GLY A 198 4.85 -15.26 -9.86
N PRO A 199 6.15 -15.17 -10.19
CA PRO A 199 6.58 -14.74 -11.51
C PRO A 199 6.05 -15.71 -12.58
N ALA A 200 5.61 -15.15 -13.71
CA ALA A 200 5.14 -15.94 -14.84
C ALA A 200 6.27 -16.61 -15.64
N GLY A 201 7.53 -16.30 -15.33
CA GLY A 201 8.69 -16.81 -16.05
C GLY A 201 8.63 -16.47 -17.54
N ASN A 202 8.78 -17.49 -18.38
CA ASN A 202 8.69 -17.42 -19.84
C ASN A 202 7.29 -17.74 -20.38
N PHE A 203 6.25 -17.67 -19.54
CA PHE A 203 4.88 -17.90 -20.00
C PHE A 203 4.47 -16.83 -21.02
N ASP A 204 4.06 -17.28 -22.21
CA ASP A 204 3.53 -16.42 -23.25
C ASP A 204 2.05 -16.12 -22.96
N PHE A 205 1.76 -14.88 -22.56
CA PHE A 205 0.39 -14.41 -22.34
C PHE A 205 -0.36 -14.07 -23.63
N THR A 206 0.35 -14.02 -24.75
CA THR A 206 -0.19 -13.67 -26.07
C THR A 206 0.22 -14.69 -27.13
N PRO A 207 0.01 -16.01 -26.88
CA PRO A 207 0.46 -17.03 -27.79
C PRO A 207 -0.32 -16.93 -29.10
N ASN A 208 0.39 -17.07 -30.21
CA ASN A 208 -0.23 -17.11 -31.53
C ASN A 208 -0.91 -18.47 -31.75
N ILE A 209 -2.08 -18.65 -31.13
CA ILE A 209 -2.87 -19.87 -31.23
C ILE A 209 -3.95 -19.68 -32.30
N ALA A 210 -3.82 -20.41 -33.41
CA ALA A 210 -4.86 -20.53 -34.43
C ALA A 210 -6.20 -20.94 -33.78
N ARG A 211 -7.33 -20.38 -34.24
CA ARG A 211 -8.65 -20.58 -33.59
C ARG A 211 -8.97 -22.04 -33.27
N GLN A 212 -8.62 -22.96 -34.16
CA GLN A 212 -8.85 -24.40 -34.02
C GLN A 212 -8.06 -25.07 -32.88
N ASN A 213 -6.95 -24.46 -32.45
CA ASN A 213 -6.08 -24.97 -31.37
C ASN A 213 -6.34 -24.29 -30.03
N ARG A 214 -7.30 -23.36 -29.94
CA ARG A 214 -7.63 -22.65 -28.69
C ARG A 214 -8.40 -23.50 -27.70
N LEU A 215 -9.11 -24.53 -28.19
CA LEU A 215 -9.97 -25.39 -27.39
C LEU A 215 -9.63 -26.83 -27.73
N GLU A 216 -9.31 -27.61 -26.71
CA GLU A 216 -9.30 -29.06 -26.80
C GLU A 216 -10.67 -29.56 -26.35
N LYS A 217 -11.31 -30.40 -27.17
CA LYS A 217 -12.51 -31.12 -26.72
C LYS A 217 -12.05 -32.26 -25.83
N GLY A 218 -12.21 -32.09 -24.51
CA GLY A 218 -12.12 -33.21 -23.58
C GLY A 218 -13.18 -34.27 -23.88
N PRO A 219 -13.14 -35.45 -23.23
CA PRO A 219 -14.05 -36.56 -23.48
C PRO A 219 -15.53 -36.21 -23.25
N GLY A 220 -15.83 -35.04 -22.67
CA GLY A 220 -17.14 -34.41 -22.68
C GLY A 220 -18.25 -35.39 -22.32
N GLY A 221 -18.48 -35.60 -21.02
CA GLY A 221 -19.64 -36.37 -20.57
C GLY A 221 -20.93 -35.68 -21.00
N THR A 222 -21.47 -36.07 -22.16
CA THR A 222 -22.83 -35.70 -22.61
C THR A 222 -23.88 -36.60 -21.99
N ALA A 223 -23.44 -37.71 -21.37
CA ALA A 223 -24.29 -38.51 -20.52
C ALA A 223 -24.73 -37.65 -19.32
N PRO A 224 -26.02 -37.67 -18.95
CA PRO A 224 -26.47 -37.10 -17.68
C PRO A 224 -25.60 -37.64 -16.55
N VAL A 225 -25.10 -36.75 -15.70
CA VAL A 225 -24.46 -37.16 -14.44
C VAL A 225 -25.51 -37.96 -13.66
N GLU A 226 -25.11 -39.07 -13.06
CA GLU A 226 -26.00 -39.90 -12.23
C GLU A 226 -26.66 -39.00 -11.17
N THR A 227 -27.99 -39.08 -11.06
CA THR A 227 -28.73 -38.27 -10.09
C THR A 227 -28.24 -38.60 -8.70
N LEU A 228 -27.75 -37.61 -7.96
CA LEU A 228 -27.35 -37.80 -6.58
C LEU A 228 -28.60 -38.16 -5.76
N THR A 229 -28.49 -39.19 -4.92
CA THR A 229 -29.62 -39.63 -4.11
C THR A 229 -29.82 -38.64 -2.97
N ALA A 230 -30.84 -37.79 -3.09
CA ALA A 230 -31.18 -36.84 -2.05
C ALA A 230 -31.69 -37.56 -0.78
N SER A 231 -31.18 -37.17 0.39
CA SER A 231 -31.61 -37.65 1.70
C SER A 231 -32.26 -36.54 2.52
N GLY A 232 -33.05 -36.91 3.53
CA GLY A 232 -33.60 -35.94 4.50
C GLY A 232 -32.53 -35.26 5.38
N ALA A 233 -31.27 -35.70 5.30
CA ALA A 233 -30.12 -35.10 5.99
C ALA A 233 -29.34 -34.10 5.10
N ASP A 234 -29.71 -33.95 3.83
CA ASP A 234 -29.01 -33.07 2.89
C ASP A 234 -29.35 -31.61 3.14
N TRP A 235 -28.38 -30.72 2.90
CA TRP A 235 -28.56 -29.29 3.06
C TRP A 235 -29.39 -28.74 1.90
N PRO A 236 -30.40 -27.87 2.15
CA PRO A 236 -31.16 -27.27 1.07
C PRO A 236 -30.26 -26.39 0.20
N THR A 237 -30.11 -26.74 -1.08
CA THR A 237 -29.39 -25.94 -2.06
C THR A 237 -30.33 -24.98 -2.78
N PHE A 238 -29.88 -23.76 -3.06
CA PHE A 238 -30.70 -22.71 -3.70
C PHE A 238 -31.22 -23.08 -5.10
N ARG A 239 -30.64 -24.11 -5.74
CA ARG A 239 -31.03 -24.59 -7.07
C ARG A 239 -31.65 -26.00 -7.07
N ALA A 240 -31.96 -26.55 -5.89
CA ALA A 240 -32.60 -27.86 -5.73
C ALA A 240 -31.92 -29.00 -6.51
N ASN A 241 -30.60 -28.92 -6.67
CA ASN A 241 -29.79 -29.85 -7.44
C ASN A 241 -28.95 -30.76 -6.52
N ASN A 242 -29.55 -31.19 -5.41
CA ASN A 242 -28.93 -32.09 -4.44
C ASN A 242 -28.24 -33.26 -5.14
#